data_AF-A0AAE1PZX3-F1
#
_entry.id   AF-A0AAE1PZX3-F1
#
_cell.length_a   1.000
_cell.length_b   1.000
_cell.length_c   1.000
_cell.angle_alpha   90.00
_cell.angle_beta   90.00
_cell.angle_gamma   90.00
#
_symmetry.space_group_name_H-M   'P 1'
#
loop_
_entity.id
_entity.type
_entity.pdbx_description
1 polymer ?
#
loop_
_entity_poly.entity_id
_entity_poly.type
_entity_poly.pdbx_seq_one_letter_code
_entity_poly.pdbx_strand_id
1 'polypeptide(L)'
;MADDNNSYELHESVFNGDTRRVSALIRTYDVAKKDKHGNTPLHLAVMLGRKECIHLLLAHGAPVKVKNLNGWSPLAEAISYGDRQTISVLLRKLKQQSREHMEARRPDLVRALSQMGDFYMELKWDFQSWVPLVSRILPSDICKIHKKGASIRLDTTLVDFNDMRWERGDISFLFSGSSKPSHSLTVLDNKLHVYQGVRHEETEGEIEDEVDILMSSDIVAAQMSTKQITFSRAQTGWIFRADKKELVGKFNADFYSLNGLTLESRKRREHLSEEDLQKNKAIVESFTKGGGTDPFDETVRRASLEPPSKEHVSWESYIQADPGHSPSLGRTLICKESSKSFKATVAMSEEFPLTVEMLLNVLEVIAPFKHFAKLREFVQMKLPPGFPVKIDIPILPTVSAKITFQEFAFREDIPDSHFEVPAGYREDPNRFPEL
;
A
#
# COMPACT_ATOMS: atom_id res chain seq x y z
N MET A 1 22.06 35.96 -13.61
CA MET A 1 20.94 35.16 -14.14
C MET A 1 21.57 33.95 -14.79
N ALA A 2 21.70 32.85 -14.03
CA ALA A 2 22.27 31.61 -14.55
C ALA A 2 21.14 30.83 -15.24
N ASP A 3 21.45 30.23 -16.40
CA ASP A 3 20.53 29.54 -17.30
C ASP A 3 19.53 28.60 -16.61
N ASP A 4 18.24 28.93 -16.70
CA ASP A 4 17.12 28.04 -16.32
C ASP A 4 16.94 26.90 -17.35
N ASN A 5 17.64 26.96 -18.49
CA ASN A 5 17.53 25.99 -19.59
C ASN A 5 18.27 24.65 -19.31
N ASN A 6 19.09 24.56 -18.26
CA ASN A 6 19.86 23.34 -17.87
C ASN A 6 19.13 22.51 -16.77
N SER A 7 17.96 22.93 -16.30
CA SER A 7 17.33 22.30 -15.13
C SER A 7 17.03 20.80 -15.33
N TYR A 8 16.77 20.34 -16.55
CA TYR A 8 16.25 19.00 -16.83
C TYR A 8 17.01 18.24 -17.92
N GLU A 9 18.32 18.47 -18.07
CA GLU A 9 19.13 17.83 -19.13
C GLU A 9 19.07 16.29 -19.12
N LEU A 10 19.01 15.66 -17.94
CA LEU A 10 18.87 14.20 -17.85
C LEU A 10 17.51 13.74 -18.39
N HIS A 11 16.43 14.46 -18.09
CA HIS A 11 15.09 14.19 -18.61
C HIS A 11 15.03 14.35 -20.12
N GLU A 12 15.59 15.42 -20.66
CA GLU A 12 15.68 15.66 -22.10
C GLU A 12 16.47 14.54 -22.82
N SER A 13 17.61 14.14 -22.25
CA SER A 13 18.43 13.06 -22.80
C SER A 13 17.65 11.75 -22.84
N VAL A 14 16.88 11.44 -21.80
CA VAL A 14 15.98 10.29 -21.77
C VAL A 14 14.85 10.44 -22.80
N PHE A 15 14.24 11.61 -22.90
CA PHE A 15 13.16 11.92 -23.84
C PHE A 15 13.58 11.61 -25.29
N ASN A 16 14.77 12.09 -25.65
CA ASN A 16 15.38 11.89 -26.95
C ASN A 16 15.93 10.46 -27.16
N GLY A 17 16.05 9.67 -26.09
CA GLY A 17 16.63 8.32 -26.14
C GLY A 17 18.16 8.32 -26.32
N ASP A 18 18.84 9.40 -25.95
CA ASP A 18 20.31 9.51 -26.02
C ASP A 18 20.95 8.76 -24.84
N THR A 19 21.08 7.44 -25.01
CA THR A 19 21.64 6.55 -23.99
C THR A 19 23.08 6.91 -23.60
N ARG A 20 23.87 7.48 -24.52
CA ARG A 20 25.25 7.90 -24.24
C ARG A 20 25.25 9.10 -23.30
N ARG A 21 24.42 10.10 -23.59
CA ARG A 21 24.29 11.28 -22.73
C ARG A 21 23.67 10.92 -21.38
N VAL A 22 22.65 10.05 -21.35
CA VAL A 22 22.10 9.51 -20.09
C VAL A 22 23.20 8.83 -19.26
N SER A 23 24.02 7.97 -19.85
CA SER A 23 25.12 7.28 -19.15
C SER A 23 26.18 8.24 -18.59
N ALA A 24 26.43 9.36 -19.27
CA ALA A 24 27.34 10.40 -18.76
C ALA A 24 26.72 11.18 -17.61
N LEU A 25 25.48 11.65 -17.76
CA LEU A 25 24.79 12.51 -16.79
C LEU A 25 24.40 11.77 -15.51
N ILE A 26 24.06 10.48 -15.58
CA ILE A 26 23.57 9.71 -14.43
C ILE A 26 24.58 9.55 -13.29
N ARG A 27 25.86 9.84 -13.55
CA ARG A 27 26.93 9.81 -12.55
C ARG A 27 26.95 11.04 -11.64
N THR A 28 26.38 12.16 -12.10
CA THR A 28 26.41 13.45 -11.38
C THR A 28 25.02 14.03 -11.13
N TYR A 29 24.01 13.63 -11.91
CA TYR A 29 22.63 14.10 -11.78
C TYR A 29 21.82 13.16 -10.88
N ASP A 30 20.91 13.75 -10.11
CA ASP A 30 19.97 13.01 -9.28
C ASP A 30 18.88 12.34 -10.14
N VAL A 31 18.88 11.00 -10.15
CA VAL A 31 17.88 10.17 -10.86
C VAL A 31 16.48 10.24 -10.24
N ALA A 32 16.35 10.75 -9.02
CA ALA A 32 15.07 10.99 -8.36
C ALA A 32 14.50 12.40 -8.63
N LYS A 33 15.28 13.28 -9.29
CA LYS A 33 14.83 14.64 -9.60
C LYS A 33 13.56 14.60 -10.45
N LYS A 34 12.56 15.38 -10.04
CA LYS A 34 11.31 15.53 -10.77
C LYS A 34 11.37 16.74 -11.69
N ASP A 35 10.80 16.61 -12.88
CA ASP A 35 10.52 17.74 -13.76
C ASP A 35 9.30 18.54 -13.28
N LYS A 36 8.94 19.58 -14.03
CA LYS A 36 7.76 20.43 -13.75
C LYS A 36 6.42 19.67 -13.77
N HIS A 37 6.36 18.48 -14.35
CA HIS A 37 5.18 17.61 -14.35
C HIS A 37 5.25 16.55 -13.24
N GLY A 38 6.28 16.61 -12.40
CA GLY A 38 6.53 15.63 -11.35
C GLY A 38 7.14 14.32 -11.84
N ASN A 39 7.48 14.21 -13.12
CA ASN A 39 8.05 13.00 -13.69
C ASN A 39 9.55 12.93 -13.37
N THR A 40 10.00 11.77 -12.92
CA THR A 40 11.42 11.43 -12.88
C THR A 40 11.88 11.00 -14.27
N PRO A 41 13.20 10.95 -14.55
CA PRO A 41 13.70 10.40 -15.81
C PRO A 41 13.16 8.98 -16.08
N LEU A 42 12.95 8.17 -15.04
CA LEU A 42 12.37 6.83 -15.18
C LEU A 42 10.92 6.84 -15.68
N HIS A 43 10.09 7.82 -15.29
CA HIS A 43 8.74 7.96 -15.85
C HIS A 43 8.81 8.20 -17.36
N LEU A 44 9.64 9.15 -17.81
CA LEU A 44 9.80 9.47 -19.23
C LEU A 44 10.32 8.27 -20.02
N ALA A 45 11.32 7.57 -19.49
CA ALA A 45 11.88 6.38 -20.13
C ALA A 45 10.81 5.31 -20.36
N VAL A 46 9.94 5.09 -19.37
CA VAL A 46 8.83 4.12 -19.46
C VAL A 46 7.76 4.58 -20.43
N MET A 47 7.26 5.82 -20.30
CA MET A 47 6.19 6.35 -21.15
C MET A 47 6.57 6.33 -22.64
N LEU A 48 7.85 6.58 -22.94
CA LEU A 48 8.41 6.61 -24.30
C LEU A 48 9.00 5.26 -24.77
N GLY A 49 8.96 4.21 -23.93
CA GLY A 49 9.48 2.88 -24.26
C GLY A 49 11.00 2.79 -24.46
N ARG A 50 11.79 3.62 -23.77
CA ARG A 50 13.25 3.70 -23.89
C ARG A 50 13.93 2.63 -23.02
N LYS A 51 13.89 1.37 -23.45
CA LYS A 51 14.35 0.19 -22.68
C LYS A 51 15.76 0.34 -22.11
N GLU A 52 16.72 0.81 -22.90
CA GLU A 52 18.10 1.00 -22.45
C GLU A 52 18.21 2.08 -21.36
N CYS A 53 17.48 3.19 -21.50
CA CYS A 53 17.41 4.22 -20.48
C CYS A 53 16.78 3.68 -19.19
N ILE A 54 15.72 2.86 -19.29
CA ILE A 54 15.09 2.21 -18.13
C ILE A 54 16.12 1.37 -17.38
N HIS A 55 16.85 0.49 -18.06
CA HIS A 55 17.86 -0.35 -17.42
C HIS A 55 18.98 0.47 -16.76
N LEU A 56 19.50 1.50 -17.44
CA LEU A 56 20.51 2.40 -16.87
C LEU A 56 20.00 3.10 -15.61
N LEU A 57 18.79 3.66 -15.66
CA LEU A 57 18.20 4.38 -14.54
C LEU A 57 17.97 3.46 -13.33
N LEU A 58 17.44 2.26 -13.54
CA LEU A 58 17.21 1.29 -12.46
C LEU A 58 18.52 0.76 -11.86
N ALA A 59 19.56 0.57 -12.67
CA ALA A 59 20.89 0.19 -12.19
C ALA A 59 21.51 1.26 -11.28
N HIS A 60 21.18 2.53 -11.50
CA HIS A 60 21.60 3.67 -10.67
C HIS A 60 20.59 4.04 -9.57
N GLY A 61 19.67 3.14 -9.23
CA GLY A 61 18.79 3.31 -8.07
C GLY A 61 17.62 4.27 -8.29
N ALA A 62 17.22 4.53 -9.53
CA ALA A 62 16.03 5.34 -9.80
C ALA A 62 14.81 4.80 -9.04
N PRO A 63 14.07 5.64 -8.30
CA PRO A 63 12.98 5.18 -7.46
C PRO A 63 11.78 4.73 -8.31
N VAL A 64 11.19 3.58 -7.97
CA VAL A 64 10.05 2.99 -8.71
C VAL A 64 8.70 3.30 -8.08
N LYS A 65 8.66 3.66 -6.78
CA LYS A 65 7.42 3.95 -6.03
C LYS A 65 6.98 5.42 -6.08
N VAL A 66 7.83 6.31 -6.57
CA VAL A 66 7.55 7.75 -6.63
C VAL A 66 6.36 8.04 -7.54
N LYS A 67 5.52 9.01 -7.18
CA LYS A 67 4.39 9.46 -7.99
C LYS A 67 4.67 10.80 -8.68
N ASN A 68 4.25 10.94 -9.93
CA ASN A 68 4.21 12.22 -10.64
C ASN A 68 3.05 13.11 -10.16
N LEU A 69 2.88 14.32 -10.74
CA LEU A 69 1.77 15.22 -10.36
C LEU A 69 0.39 14.63 -10.67
N ASN A 70 0.34 13.68 -11.62
CA ASN A 70 -0.85 12.92 -11.97
C ASN A 70 -1.08 11.71 -11.05
N GLY A 71 -0.26 11.51 -10.01
CA GLY A 71 -0.45 10.47 -9.01
C GLY A 71 -0.01 9.07 -9.43
N TRP A 72 0.65 8.94 -10.59
CA TRP A 72 1.08 7.66 -11.15
C TRP A 72 2.56 7.41 -10.90
N SER A 73 2.92 6.15 -10.66
CA SER A 73 4.30 5.71 -10.52
C SER A 73 4.88 5.21 -11.85
N PRO A 74 6.21 5.08 -11.98
CA PRO A 74 6.82 4.46 -13.15
C PRO A 74 6.26 3.06 -13.46
N LEU A 75 5.96 2.25 -12.43
CA LEU A 75 5.32 0.94 -12.63
C LEU A 75 3.91 1.08 -13.22
N ALA A 76 3.11 2.05 -12.74
CA ALA A 76 1.78 2.31 -13.30
C ALA A 76 1.85 2.74 -14.77
N GLU A 77 2.82 3.57 -15.14
CA GLU A 77 3.06 3.95 -16.54
C GLU A 77 3.54 2.75 -17.39
N ALA A 78 4.31 1.83 -16.82
CA ALA A 78 4.77 0.62 -17.51
C ALA A 78 3.62 -0.33 -17.83
N ILE A 79 2.68 -0.48 -16.90
CA ILE A 79 1.46 -1.27 -17.11
C ILE A 79 0.61 -0.66 -18.23
N SER A 80 0.46 0.68 -18.23
CA SER A 80 -0.25 1.41 -19.29
C SER A 80 0.41 1.22 -20.67
N TYR A 81 1.75 1.31 -20.72
CA TYR A 81 2.51 1.05 -21.95
C TYR A 81 2.28 -0.39 -22.44
N GLY A 82 2.34 -1.35 -21.51
CA GLY A 82 2.02 -2.76 -21.74
C GLY A 82 3.19 -3.63 -22.21
N ASP A 83 4.44 -3.19 -22.00
CA ASP A 83 5.63 -4.00 -22.30
C ASP A 83 5.97 -4.88 -21.12
N ARG A 84 5.76 -6.19 -21.30
CA ARG A 84 5.81 -7.16 -20.22
C ARG A 84 7.18 -7.25 -19.54
N GLN A 85 8.25 -7.14 -20.33
CA GLN A 85 9.61 -7.15 -19.82
C GLN A 85 9.91 -5.91 -18.98
N THR A 86 9.49 -4.73 -19.44
CA THR A 86 9.59 -3.50 -18.66
C THR A 86 8.84 -3.60 -17.34
N ILE A 87 7.59 -4.08 -17.35
CA ILE A 87 6.80 -4.27 -16.12
C ILE A 87 7.54 -5.22 -15.15
N SER A 88 8.02 -6.36 -15.66
CA SER A 88 8.73 -7.37 -14.85
C SER A 88 10.00 -6.79 -14.21
N VAL A 89 10.78 -6.00 -14.94
CA VAL A 89 12.01 -5.38 -14.42
C VAL A 89 11.69 -4.30 -13.38
N LEU A 90 10.67 -3.47 -13.60
CA LEU A 90 10.23 -2.48 -12.61
C LEU A 90 9.64 -3.15 -11.35
N LEU A 91 8.89 -4.24 -11.50
CA LEU A 91 8.31 -4.99 -10.38
C LEU A 91 9.41 -5.60 -9.51
N ARG A 92 10.40 -6.29 -10.11
CA ARG A 92 11.58 -6.79 -9.40
C ARG A 92 12.29 -5.67 -8.65
N LYS A 93 12.51 -4.52 -9.32
CA LYS A 93 13.20 -3.39 -8.70
C LYS A 93 12.38 -2.75 -7.58
N LEU A 94 11.06 -2.66 -7.71
CA LEU A 94 10.16 -2.17 -6.66
C LEU A 94 10.25 -3.04 -5.41
N LYS A 95 10.17 -4.35 -5.56
CA LYS A 95 10.27 -5.32 -4.46
C LYS A 95 11.66 -5.27 -3.82
N GLN A 96 12.73 -5.21 -4.62
CA GLN A 96 14.10 -5.01 -4.13
C GLN A 96 14.22 -3.72 -3.30
N GLN A 97 13.76 -2.58 -3.80
CA GLN A 97 13.82 -1.29 -3.09
C GLN A 97 13.01 -1.32 -1.79
N SER A 98 11.84 -1.98 -1.79
CA SER A 98 11.02 -2.15 -0.58
C SER A 98 11.76 -2.95 0.49
N ARG A 99 12.44 -4.02 0.09
CA ARG A 99 13.26 -4.86 0.98
C ARG A 99 14.46 -4.09 1.52
N GLU A 100 15.24 -3.44 0.67
CA GLU A 100 16.39 -2.63 1.08
C GLU A 100 15.98 -1.52 2.07
N HIS A 101 14.84 -0.87 1.85
CA HIS A 101 14.31 0.14 2.76
C HIS A 101 13.93 -0.45 4.13
N MET A 102 13.27 -1.61 4.15
CA MET A 102 12.93 -2.33 5.38
C MET A 102 14.19 -2.73 6.14
N GLU A 103 15.19 -3.28 5.45
CA GLU A 103 16.46 -3.70 6.03
C GLU A 103 17.25 -2.54 6.63
N ALA A 104 17.31 -1.40 5.94
CA ALA A 104 17.97 -0.21 6.44
C ALA A 104 17.35 0.31 7.75
N ARG A 105 16.03 0.15 7.93
CA ARG A 105 15.29 0.62 9.12
C ARG A 105 15.16 -0.42 10.23
N ARG A 106 15.50 -1.69 9.94
CA ARG A 106 15.38 -2.80 10.88
C ARG A 106 16.09 -2.57 12.22
N PRO A 107 17.33 -2.04 12.30
CA PRO A 107 18.01 -1.85 13.58
C PRO A 107 17.28 -0.88 14.52
N ASP A 108 16.74 0.21 13.96
CA ASP A 108 15.99 1.20 14.72
C ASP A 108 14.64 0.63 15.18
N LEU A 109 13.98 -0.14 14.32
CA LEU A 109 12.74 -0.84 14.65
C LEU A 109 12.94 -1.85 15.80
N VAL A 110 13.96 -2.70 15.71
CA VAL A 110 14.29 -3.69 16.75
C VAL A 110 14.62 -3.00 18.08
N ARG A 111 15.38 -1.90 18.04
CA ARG A 111 15.67 -1.08 19.22
C ARG A 111 14.40 -0.50 19.83
N ALA A 112 13.54 0.10 19.01
CA ALA A 112 12.29 0.70 19.46
C ALA A 112 11.39 -0.35 20.12
N LEU A 113 11.21 -1.52 19.49
CA LEU A 113 10.42 -2.62 20.06
C LEU A 113 10.99 -3.12 21.39
N SER A 114 12.31 -3.30 21.46
CA SER A 114 12.99 -3.76 22.68
C SER A 114 12.83 -2.79 23.86
N GLN A 115 12.71 -1.48 23.58
CA GLN A 115 12.50 -0.46 24.61
C GLN A 115 11.05 -0.36 25.09
N MET A 116 10.09 -0.93 24.35
CA MET A 116 8.70 -0.99 24.81
C MET A 116 8.56 -2.05 25.90
N GLY A 117 7.66 -1.83 26.86
CA GLY A 117 7.21 -2.90 27.74
C GLY A 117 6.59 -4.06 26.93
N ASP A 118 6.59 -5.25 27.50
CA ASP A 118 5.93 -6.41 26.90
C ASP A 118 4.42 -6.32 27.14
N PHE A 119 3.61 -6.58 26.12
CA PHE A 119 2.19 -6.29 26.18
C PHE A 119 1.32 -7.25 25.35
N TYR A 120 0.05 -7.27 25.73
CA TYR A 120 -1.05 -7.82 24.97
C TYR A 120 -2.00 -6.72 24.55
N MET A 121 -2.48 -6.76 23.31
CA MET A 121 -3.43 -5.79 22.77
C MET A 121 -4.46 -6.46 21.85
N GLU A 122 -5.72 -6.06 21.98
CA GLU A 122 -6.79 -6.46 21.07
C GLU A 122 -7.26 -5.28 20.22
N LEU A 123 -7.28 -5.50 18.90
CA LEU A 123 -7.69 -4.51 17.92
C LEU A 123 -8.87 -5.05 17.12
N LYS A 124 -10.07 -4.52 17.39
CA LYS A 124 -11.28 -4.89 16.67
C LYS A 124 -11.42 -4.09 15.39
N TRP A 125 -11.58 -4.79 14.28
CA TRP A 125 -11.92 -4.26 12.97
C TRP A 125 -13.38 -4.56 12.64
N ASP A 126 -14.14 -3.51 12.35
CA ASP A 126 -15.53 -3.59 11.89
C ASP A 126 -15.68 -2.85 10.56
N PHE A 127 -15.84 -3.61 9.47
CA PHE A 127 -15.93 -3.04 8.12
C PHE A 127 -17.38 -2.70 7.78
N GLN A 128 -17.62 -1.48 7.31
CA GLN A 128 -18.95 -0.94 7.03
C GLN A 128 -19.03 -0.39 5.61
N SER A 129 -20.20 -0.50 4.97
CA SER A 129 -20.45 0.06 3.64
C SER A 129 -21.73 0.88 3.63
N TRP A 130 -21.72 1.99 2.92
CA TRP A 130 -22.92 2.81 2.65
C TRP A 130 -23.79 2.21 1.55
N VAL A 131 -23.26 1.26 0.77
CA VAL A 131 -24.02 0.54 -0.26
C VAL A 131 -24.97 -0.43 0.44
N PRO A 132 -26.30 -0.35 0.19
CA PRO A 132 -27.27 -1.26 0.80
C PRO A 132 -26.89 -2.73 0.57
N LEU A 133 -27.15 -3.57 1.57
CA LEU A 133 -26.88 -5.02 1.59
C LEU A 133 -25.38 -5.42 1.62
N VAL A 134 -24.45 -4.59 1.14
CA VAL A 134 -23.01 -4.88 1.21
C VAL A 134 -22.52 -4.92 2.66
N SER A 135 -23.09 -4.10 3.55
CA SER A 135 -22.74 -4.13 4.98
C SER A 135 -23.02 -5.47 5.67
N ARG A 136 -23.91 -6.32 5.12
CA ARG A 136 -24.25 -7.63 5.71
C ARG A 136 -23.21 -8.71 5.44
N ILE A 137 -22.36 -8.50 4.44
CA ILE A 137 -21.35 -9.48 4.01
C ILE A 137 -19.94 -9.06 4.40
N LEU A 138 -19.74 -7.81 4.85
CA LEU A 138 -18.43 -7.32 5.26
C LEU A 138 -17.91 -8.06 6.51
N PRO A 139 -16.60 -8.36 6.55
CA PRO A 139 -16.03 -9.06 7.68
C PRO A 139 -15.97 -8.16 8.92
N SER A 140 -15.84 -8.81 10.06
CA SER A 140 -15.29 -8.21 11.27
C SER A 140 -14.24 -9.16 11.82
N ASP A 141 -13.24 -8.58 12.47
CA ASP A 141 -12.11 -9.31 13.01
C ASP A 141 -11.66 -8.72 14.35
N ILE A 142 -11.06 -9.55 15.18
CA ILE A 142 -10.39 -9.13 16.43
C ILE A 142 -8.97 -9.61 16.33
N CYS A 143 -8.09 -8.69 15.96
CA CYS A 143 -6.67 -8.94 15.86
C CYS A 143 -6.05 -8.93 17.26
N LYS A 144 -5.33 -9.98 17.62
CA LYS A 144 -4.63 -10.08 18.90
C LYS A 144 -3.14 -9.89 18.68
N ILE A 145 -2.55 -8.94 19.38
CA ILE A 145 -1.13 -8.63 19.29
C ILE A 145 -0.47 -8.97 20.61
N HIS A 146 0.48 -9.90 20.55
CA HIS A 146 1.40 -10.20 21.63
C HIS A 146 2.77 -9.63 21.26
N LYS A 147 3.39 -8.89 22.19
CA LYS A 147 4.73 -8.34 22.00
C LYS A 147 5.61 -8.73 23.17
N LYS A 148 6.79 -9.29 22.88
CA LYS A 148 7.82 -9.61 23.88
C LYS A 148 9.21 -9.30 23.35
N GLY A 149 9.98 -8.47 24.05
CA GLY A 149 11.29 -8.01 23.57
C GLY A 149 11.22 -7.36 22.19
N ALA A 150 11.90 -7.92 21.19
CA ALA A 150 11.82 -7.48 19.79
C ALA A 150 10.92 -8.38 18.91
N SER A 151 10.10 -9.23 19.53
CA SER A 151 9.24 -10.19 18.84
C SER A 151 7.78 -9.75 18.92
N ILE A 152 7.05 -9.94 17.83
CA ILE A 152 5.63 -9.66 17.72
C ILE A 152 4.93 -10.90 17.18
N ARG A 153 3.79 -11.25 17.77
CA ARG A 153 2.82 -12.17 17.22
C ARG A 153 1.51 -11.44 16.99
N LEU A 154 0.95 -11.60 15.79
CA LEU A 154 -0.38 -11.12 15.42
C LEU A 154 -1.25 -12.31 15.07
N ASP A 155 -2.33 -12.53 15.80
CA ASP A 155 -3.36 -13.51 15.44
C ASP A 155 -4.55 -12.79 14.79
N THR A 156 -5.00 -13.27 13.64
CA THR A 156 -6.07 -12.67 12.82
C THR A 156 -6.96 -13.75 12.21
N THR A 157 -8.26 -13.47 12.08
CA THR A 157 -9.17 -14.32 11.31
C THR A 157 -9.38 -13.81 9.89
N LEU A 158 -8.85 -12.63 9.56
CA LEU A 158 -8.90 -12.02 8.23
C LEU A 158 -7.55 -12.19 7.53
N VAL A 159 -7.49 -13.08 6.53
CA VAL A 159 -6.23 -13.44 5.84
C VAL A 159 -5.80 -12.32 4.89
N ASP A 160 -6.73 -11.82 4.08
CA ASP A 160 -6.47 -10.74 3.14
C ASP A 160 -7.74 -9.88 2.92
N PHE A 161 -7.51 -8.63 2.50
CA PHE A 161 -8.55 -7.67 2.11
C PHE A 161 -8.14 -6.98 0.81
N ASN A 162 -8.37 -7.64 -0.33
CA ASN A 162 -8.07 -7.15 -1.67
C ASN A 162 -9.30 -7.11 -2.55
N ASP A 163 -9.63 -5.96 -3.14
CA ASP A 163 -10.70 -5.81 -4.14
C ASP A 163 -12.05 -6.42 -3.74
N MET A 164 -12.43 -6.28 -2.47
CA MET A 164 -13.64 -6.88 -1.87
C MET A 164 -13.64 -8.41 -1.79
N ARG A 165 -12.46 -9.05 -1.93
CA ARG A 165 -12.23 -10.44 -1.54
C ARG A 165 -11.75 -10.47 -0.10
N TRP A 166 -12.35 -11.33 0.70
CA TRP A 166 -11.89 -11.62 2.05
C TRP A 166 -11.93 -13.12 2.28
N GLU A 167 -10.84 -13.64 2.83
CA GLU A 167 -10.76 -15.02 3.26
C GLU A 167 -10.76 -15.07 4.79
N ARG A 168 -11.61 -15.93 5.34
CA ARG A 168 -11.63 -16.19 6.79
C ARG A 168 -10.71 -17.35 7.13
N GLY A 169 -9.66 -17.05 7.88
CA GLY A 169 -8.67 -18.01 8.34
C GLY A 169 -8.62 -18.11 9.87
N ASP A 170 -7.58 -18.79 10.32
CA ASP A 170 -7.04 -18.66 11.67
C ASP A 170 -5.52 -18.59 11.47
N ILE A 171 -5.03 -17.36 11.33
CA ILE A 171 -3.67 -17.10 10.87
C ILE A 171 -2.89 -16.42 11.98
N SER A 172 -1.68 -16.90 12.23
CA SER A 172 -0.73 -16.27 13.12
C SER A 172 0.47 -15.76 12.33
N PHE A 173 0.79 -14.48 12.49
CA PHE A 173 1.98 -13.86 11.94
C PHE A 173 3.00 -13.68 13.06
N LEU A 174 4.20 -14.21 12.86
CA LEU A 174 5.32 -14.11 13.79
C LEU A 174 6.40 -13.25 13.17
N PHE A 175 6.80 -12.22 13.91
CA PHE A 175 8.00 -11.44 13.64
C PHE A 175 9.03 -11.65 14.75
N SER A 176 10.25 -11.96 14.36
CA SER A 176 11.41 -12.05 15.24
C SER A 176 12.45 -11.00 14.84
N GLY A 177 12.64 -10.00 15.70
CA GLY A 177 13.63 -8.95 15.50
C GLY A 177 15.09 -9.44 15.62
N SER A 178 15.33 -10.49 16.40
CA SER A 178 16.67 -11.07 16.62
C SER A 178 17.12 -12.01 15.50
N SER A 179 16.18 -12.52 14.70
CA SER A 179 16.47 -13.38 13.55
C SER A 179 17.09 -12.60 12.38
N LYS A 180 17.80 -13.33 11.50
CA LYS A 180 18.19 -12.80 10.20
C LYS A 180 16.95 -12.40 9.41
N PRO A 181 17.03 -11.38 8.53
CA PRO A 181 15.91 -10.91 7.72
C PRO A 181 15.09 -12.02 7.04
N SER A 182 15.79 -12.94 6.37
CA SER A 182 15.21 -14.09 5.65
C SER A 182 14.45 -15.10 6.52
N HIS A 183 14.55 -14.99 7.84
CA HIS A 183 13.87 -15.85 8.83
C HIS A 183 13.16 -15.02 9.90
N SER A 184 12.98 -13.72 9.64
CA SER A 184 12.39 -12.82 10.63
C SER A 184 10.88 -12.80 10.60
N LEU A 185 10.28 -13.39 9.57
CA LEU A 185 8.86 -13.35 9.28
C LEU A 185 8.37 -14.76 8.96
N THR A 186 7.33 -15.20 9.67
CA THR A 186 6.70 -16.51 9.49
C THR A 186 5.20 -16.38 9.65
N VAL A 187 4.45 -16.97 8.73
CA VAL A 187 2.98 -16.97 8.76
C VAL A 187 2.50 -18.40 8.94
N LEU A 188 1.55 -18.60 9.83
CA LEU A 188 1.02 -19.90 10.21
C LEU A 188 -0.44 -19.99 9.81
N ASP A 189 -0.84 -21.12 9.24
CA ASP A 189 -2.24 -21.51 9.13
C ASP A 189 -2.55 -22.51 10.25
N ASN A 190 -3.26 -22.05 11.28
CA ASN A 190 -3.55 -22.83 12.46
C ASN A 190 -4.58 -23.95 12.19
N LYS A 191 -5.41 -23.83 11.15
CA LYS A 191 -6.38 -24.86 10.78
C LYS A 191 -5.72 -26.02 10.06
N LEU A 192 -4.75 -25.72 9.19
CA LEU A 192 -4.02 -26.72 8.42
C LEU A 192 -2.77 -27.23 9.13
N HIS A 193 -2.36 -26.59 10.23
CA HIS A 193 -1.10 -26.87 10.93
C HIS A 193 0.10 -26.79 10.00
N VAL A 194 0.13 -25.74 9.17
CA VAL A 194 1.27 -25.45 8.28
C VAL A 194 1.80 -24.04 8.53
N TYR A 195 3.04 -23.80 8.13
CA TYR A 195 3.66 -22.49 8.18
C TYR A 195 4.47 -22.19 6.91
N GLN A 196 4.63 -20.92 6.60
CA GLN A 196 5.48 -20.41 5.54
C GLN A 196 6.41 -19.35 6.13
N GLY A 197 7.72 -19.54 5.95
CA GLY A 197 8.68 -18.47 6.14
C GLY A 197 8.57 -17.50 4.96
N VAL A 198 8.44 -16.19 5.23
CA VAL A 198 8.39 -15.18 4.16
C VAL A 198 9.73 -15.18 3.45
N ARG A 199 9.73 -15.65 2.21
CA ARG A 199 10.94 -15.80 1.41
C ARG A 199 11.37 -14.46 0.86
N HIS A 200 12.68 -14.28 0.79
CA HIS A 200 13.27 -13.08 0.23
C HIS A 200 13.46 -13.18 -1.30
N GLU A 201 13.42 -14.38 -1.87
CA GLU A 201 13.63 -14.60 -3.30
C GLU A 201 12.36 -15.15 -3.92
N GLU A 202 11.74 -14.33 -4.77
CA GLU A 202 10.64 -14.75 -5.63
C GLU A 202 11.19 -15.53 -6.82
N THR A 203 10.47 -16.57 -7.18
CA THR A 203 10.70 -17.30 -8.41
C THR A 203 10.34 -16.44 -9.60
N GLU A 204 10.98 -16.72 -10.74
CA GLU A 204 10.61 -16.10 -12.00
C GLU A 204 9.12 -16.36 -12.34
N GLY A 205 8.56 -17.50 -11.95
CA GLY A 205 7.13 -17.80 -12.14
C GLY A 205 6.21 -16.82 -11.39
N GLU A 206 6.47 -16.56 -10.11
CA GLU A 206 5.65 -15.65 -9.28
C GLU A 206 5.63 -14.23 -9.84
N ILE A 207 6.80 -13.71 -10.24
CA ILE A 207 6.91 -12.39 -10.87
C ILE A 207 6.10 -12.34 -12.17
N GLU A 208 6.19 -13.41 -12.97
CA GLU A 208 5.52 -13.52 -14.25
C GLU A 208 3.99 -13.58 -14.11
N ASP A 209 3.50 -14.22 -13.06
CA ASP A 209 2.09 -14.34 -12.74
C ASP A 209 1.54 -13.01 -12.18
N GLU A 210 2.29 -12.32 -11.31
CA GLU A 210 1.95 -10.95 -10.88
C GLU A 210 1.88 -9.98 -12.07
N VAL A 211 2.81 -10.09 -13.01
CA VAL A 211 2.81 -9.26 -14.22
C VAL A 211 1.55 -9.52 -15.05
N ASP A 212 1.10 -10.77 -15.15
CA ASP A 212 -0.13 -11.12 -15.86
C ASP A 212 -1.37 -10.49 -15.20
N ILE A 213 -1.44 -10.55 -13.86
CA ILE A 213 -2.49 -9.89 -13.07
C ILE A 213 -2.47 -8.38 -13.31
N LEU A 214 -1.29 -7.74 -13.26
CA LEU A 214 -1.16 -6.29 -13.47
C LEU A 214 -1.61 -5.87 -14.87
N MET A 215 -1.33 -6.68 -15.91
CA MET A 215 -1.73 -6.37 -17.28
C MET A 215 -3.22 -6.63 -17.58
N SER A 216 -3.89 -7.45 -16.77
CA SER A 216 -5.33 -7.76 -16.91
C SER A 216 -6.22 -7.00 -15.92
N SER A 217 -5.63 -6.33 -14.93
CA SER A 217 -6.33 -5.58 -13.90
C SER A 217 -6.31 -4.07 -14.14
N ASP A 218 -7.25 -3.37 -13.52
CA ASP A 218 -7.30 -1.92 -13.56
C ASP A 218 -6.08 -1.29 -12.86
N ILE A 219 -5.48 -0.26 -13.45
CA ILE A 219 -4.44 0.50 -12.75
C ILE A 219 -5.14 1.45 -11.78
N VAL A 220 -4.94 1.25 -10.47
CA VAL A 220 -5.60 2.04 -9.42
C VAL A 220 -4.59 2.82 -8.60
N ALA A 221 -4.84 4.11 -8.44
CA ALA A 221 -4.18 4.94 -7.46
C ALA A 221 -5.23 5.50 -6.50
N ALA A 222 -5.14 5.14 -5.23
CA ALA A 222 -5.97 5.72 -4.18
C ALA A 222 -5.07 6.42 -3.15
N GLN A 223 -5.42 7.65 -2.78
CA GLN A 223 -4.70 8.43 -1.79
C GLN A 223 -5.69 9.19 -0.90
N MET A 224 -5.41 9.19 0.40
CA MET A 224 -6.09 10.07 1.34
C MET A 224 -5.42 11.45 1.24
N SER A 225 -6.19 12.46 0.86
CA SER A 225 -5.72 13.84 0.81
C SER A 225 -5.80 14.43 2.22
N THR A 226 -4.66 14.90 2.73
CA THR A 226 -4.53 15.45 4.09
C THR A 226 -4.31 16.95 4.12
N LYS A 227 -4.31 17.61 2.95
CA LYS A 227 -3.89 19.01 2.76
C LYS A 227 -4.73 20.03 3.56
N GLN A 228 -5.96 19.69 3.93
CA GLN A 228 -6.89 20.58 4.65
C GLN A 228 -7.68 19.85 5.76
N ILE A 229 -7.05 18.90 6.47
CA ILE A 229 -7.73 18.22 7.57
C ILE A 229 -7.83 19.16 8.78
N THR A 230 -9.04 19.28 9.32
CA THR A 230 -9.30 19.96 10.60
C THR A 230 -10.01 19.02 11.55
N PHE A 231 -9.67 19.13 12.83
CA PHE A 231 -10.31 18.37 13.90
C PHE A 231 -11.25 19.28 14.67
N SER A 232 -12.50 18.87 14.80
CA SER A 232 -13.49 19.54 15.63
C SER A 232 -14.00 18.59 16.70
N ARG A 233 -14.20 19.06 17.93
CA ARG A 233 -14.82 18.27 18.99
C ARG A 233 -16.17 17.75 18.52
N ALA A 234 -16.38 16.45 18.59
CA ALA A 234 -17.69 15.86 18.34
C ALA A 234 -18.63 16.30 19.47
N GLN A 235 -19.88 16.60 19.15
CA GLN A 235 -20.86 17.10 20.13
C GLN A 235 -22.02 16.11 20.30
N THR A 236 -22.54 16.00 21.53
CA THR A 236 -23.74 15.23 21.89
C THR A 236 -24.84 16.16 22.37
N GLY A 237 -26.11 15.76 22.15
CA GLY A 237 -27.30 16.48 22.60
C GLY A 237 -27.95 17.37 21.53
N TRP A 238 -29.27 17.25 21.36
CA TRP A 238 -30.03 18.05 20.38
C TRP A 238 -30.40 19.45 20.89
N ILE A 239 -30.54 19.63 22.21
CA ILE A 239 -30.96 20.91 22.83
C ILE A 239 -29.79 21.61 23.53
N PHE A 240 -28.96 20.85 24.25
CA PHE A 240 -27.70 21.34 24.84
C PHE A 240 -26.56 20.57 24.20
N ARG A 241 -25.74 21.24 23.39
CA ARG A 241 -24.57 20.63 22.77
C ARG A 241 -23.43 20.62 23.80
N ALA A 242 -22.96 19.43 24.14
CA ALA A 242 -21.77 19.24 24.98
C ALA A 242 -20.72 18.44 24.21
N ASP A 243 -19.44 18.66 24.52
CA ASP A 243 -18.36 17.88 23.94
C ASP A 243 -18.50 16.41 24.29
N LYS A 244 -18.40 15.56 23.28
CA LYS A 244 -18.60 14.12 23.39
C LYS A 244 -17.38 13.48 24.06
N LYS A 245 -17.60 12.97 25.27
CA LYS A 245 -16.67 12.12 26.00
C LYS A 245 -17.36 10.80 26.32
N GLU A 246 -16.76 9.69 25.93
CA GLU A 246 -17.28 8.34 26.22
C GLU A 246 -16.12 7.40 26.57
N LEU A 247 -16.43 6.33 27.30
CA LEU A 247 -15.50 5.23 27.51
C LEU A 247 -15.37 4.41 26.21
N VAL A 248 -14.14 4.19 25.78
CA VAL A 248 -13.80 3.21 24.73
C VAL A 248 -13.03 2.08 25.40
N GLY A 249 -13.69 0.95 25.61
CA GLY A 249 -13.18 -0.10 26.48
C GLY A 249 -13.06 0.43 27.92
N LYS A 250 -11.84 0.55 28.43
CA LYS A 250 -11.53 1.02 29.79
C LYS A 250 -11.03 2.48 29.82
N PHE A 251 -10.88 3.13 28.67
CA PHE A 251 -10.21 4.43 28.57
C PHE A 251 -11.20 5.56 28.33
N ASN A 252 -11.06 6.66 29.08
CA ASN A 252 -11.82 7.87 28.78
C ASN A 252 -11.33 8.49 27.49
N ALA A 253 -12.24 8.70 26.55
CA ALA A 253 -11.88 9.18 25.22
C ALA A 253 -12.66 10.43 24.83
N ASP A 254 -11.91 11.36 24.28
CA ASP A 254 -12.37 12.60 23.68
C ASP A 254 -12.63 12.37 22.20
N PHE A 255 -13.86 12.60 21.74
CA PHE A 255 -14.23 12.36 20.34
C PHE A 255 -14.02 13.59 19.48
N TYR A 256 -13.41 13.38 18.31
CA TYR A 256 -13.18 14.40 17.29
C TYR A 256 -13.77 13.93 15.96
N SER A 257 -14.47 14.85 15.30
CA SER A 257 -14.84 14.71 13.90
C SER A 257 -13.73 15.27 13.03
N LEU A 258 -13.30 14.49 12.04
CA LEU A 258 -12.35 14.90 11.03
C LEU A 258 -13.11 15.50 9.85
N ASN A 259 -12.83 16.76 9.55
CA ASN A 259 -13.37 17.46 8.40
C ASN A 259 -12.28 17.66 7.35
N GLY A 260 -12.66 17.62 6.07
CA GLY A 260 -11.73 17.84 4.95
C GLY A 260 -10.94 16.60 4.52
N LEU A 261 -11.21 15.43 5.09
CA LEU A 261 -10.66 14.17 4.61
C LEU A 261 -11.34 13.77 3.29
N THR A 262 -10.57 13.70 2.20
CA THR A 262 -11.04 13.21 0.91
C THR A 262 -10.23 11.99 0.49
N LEU A 263 -10.91 10.97 -0.02
CA LEU A 263 -10.25 9.89 -0.76
C LEU A 263 -10.27 10.27 -2.23
N GLU A 264 -9.10 10.54 -2.77
CA GLU A 264 -8.90 10.73 -4.21
C GLU A 264 -8.54 9.37 -4.80
N SER A 265 -9.38 8.86 -5.68
CA SER A 265 -9.17 7.61 -6.40
C SER A 265 -9.12 7.88 -7.89
N ARG A 266 -8.09 7.37 -8.55
CA ARG A 266 -7.89 7.42 -9.99
C ARG A 266 -7.78 6.00 -10.51
N LYS A 267 -8.36 5.78 -11.68
CA LYS A 267 -8.46 4.46 -12.28
C LYS A 267 -8.18 4.57 -13.78
N ARG A 268 -7.20 3.81 -14.27
CA ARG A 268 -6.79 3.76 -15.68
C ARG A 268 -7.02 2.37 -16.27
N ARG A 269 -7.43 2.35 -17.53
CA ARG A 269 -7.93 1.14 -18.24
C ARG A 269 -7.52 1.07 -19.71
N GLU A 270 -6.71 1.99 -20.20
CA GLU A 270 -6.31 2.06 -21.60
C GLU A 270 -5.49 0.86 -22.11
N HIS A 271 -4.93 0.05 -21.21
CA HIS A 271 -4.20 -1.18 -21.51
C HIS A 271 -5.10 -2.42 -21.55
N LEU A 272 -6.35 -2.31 -21.09
CA LEU A 272 -7.29 -3.42 -20.99
C LEU A 272 -8.06 -3.62 -22.30
N SER A 273 -8.19 -4.89 -22.69
CA SER A 273 -9.06 -5.30 -23.80
C SER A 273 -10.53 -5.31 -23.36
N GLU A 274 -11.46 -5.37 -24.32
CA GLU A 274 -12.88 -5.48 -24.01
C GLU A 274 -13.18 -6.77 -23.21
N GLU A 275 -12.46 -7.87 -23.49
CA GLU A 275 -12.56 -9.11 -22.73
C GLU A 275 -12.12 -8.93 -21.27
N ASP A 276 -11.01 -8.22 -21.02
CA ASP A 276 -10.56 -7.91 -19.66
C ASP A 276 -11.60 -7.07 -18.92
N LEU A 277 -12.17 -6.07 -19.58
CA LEU A 277 -13.22 -5.23 -18.99
C LEU A 277 -14.47 -6.02 -18.64
N GLN A 278 -14.85 -6.99 -19.48
CA GLN A 278 -15.98 -7.89 -19.21
C GLN A 278 -15.68 -8.85 -18.06
N LYS A 279 -14.50 -9.48 -18.05
CA LYS A 279 -14.05 -10.33 -16.93
C LYS A 279 -14.03 -9.55 -15.61
N ASN A 280 -13.46 -8.35 -15.61
CA ASN A 280 -13.39 -7.50 -14.43
C ASN A 280 -14.79 -7.06 -13.95
N LYS A 281 -15.74 -6.81 -14.86
CA LYS A 281 -17.15 -6.56 -14.50
C LYS A 281 -17.82 -7.80 -13.92
N ALA A 282 -17.67 -8.96 -14.56
CA ALA A 282 -18.28 -10.21 -14.15
C ALA A 282 -17.79 -10.65 -12.77
N ILE A 283 -16.49 -10.47 -12.49
CA ILE A 283 -15.88 -10.69 -11.17
C ILE A 283 -16.56 -9.80 -10.12
N VAL A 284 -16.73 -8.49 -10.39
CA VAL A 284 -17.43 -7.58 -9.46
C VAL A 284 -18.90 -7.98 -9.25
N GLU A 285 -19.59 -8.44 -10.30
CA GLU A 285 -21.00 -8.83 -10.24
C GLU A 285 -21.23 -10.18 -9.53
N SER A 286 -20.39 -11.19 -9.75
CA SER A 286 -20.47 -12.48 -9.05
C SER A 286 -20.29 -12.30 -7.54
N PHE A 287 -19.47 -11.32 -7.12
CA PHE A 287 -19.30 -10.96 -5.71
C PHE A 287 -20.54 -10.36 -5.07
N THR A 288 -21.33 -9.56 -5.79
CA THR A 288 -22.62 -9.08 -5.26
C THR A 288 -23.63 -10.21 -5.05
N LYS A 289 -23.42 -11.36 -5.69
CA LYS A 289 -24.31 -12.52 -5.67
C LYS A 289 -23.75 -13.73 -4.89
N GLY A 290 -22.58 -13.60 -4.27
CA GLY A 290 -21.97 -14.64 -3.41
C GLY A 290 -21.42 -15.86 -4.17
N GLY A 291 -21.11 -15.73 -5.47
CA GLY A 291 -20.51 -16.81 -6.26
C GLY A 291 -18.98 -16.74 -6.24
N GLY A 292 -18.33 -17.78 -5.70
CA GLY A 292 -16.88 -17.98 -5.79
C GLY A 292 -16.56 -18.93 -6.94
N THR A 293 -16.21 -18.39 -8.10
CA THR A 293 -15.54 -19.14 -9.16
C THR A 293 -14.13 -18.61 -9.28
N ASP A 294 -13.14 -19.48 -9.14
CA ASP A 294 -11.73 -19.14 -9.35
C ASP A 294 -11.50 -18.93 -10.86
N PRO A 295 -11.19 -17.72 -11.34
CA PRO A 295 -11.08 -17.43 -12.77
C PRO A 295 -9.78 -17.94 -13.41
N PHE A 296 -8.84 -18.44 -12.61
CA PHE A 296 -7.49 -18.81 -13.02
C PHE A 296 -7.41 -20.30 -13.40
N ASP A 297 -8.26 -20.71 -14.34
CA ASP A 297 -8.06 -21.97 -15.05
C ASP A 297 -6.99 -21.76 -16.15
N GLU A 298 -5.99 -22.65 -16.17
CA GLU A 298 -4.74 -22.63 -16.96
C GLU A 298 -4.65 -21.56 -18.07
N THR A 299 -3.99 -20.42 -17.79
CA THR A 299 -3.87 -19.32 -18.77
C THR A 299 -2.48 -19.23 -19.39
N VAL A 300 -2.47 -19.18 -20.72
CA VAL A 300 -1.33 -18.68 -21.50
C VAL A 300 -1.02 -17.26 -21.04
N ARG A 301 0.19 -17.02 -20.54
CA ARG A 301 0.65 -15.68 -20.10
C ARG A 301 0.41 -14.66 -21.21
N ARG A 302 -0.15 -13.51 -20.85
CA ARG A 302 -0.46 -12.41 -21.77
C ARG A 302 0.82 -11.92 -22.46
N ALA A 303 0.76 -11.72 -23.78
CA ALA A 303 1.84 -11.10 -24.52
C ALA A 303 1.93 -9.59 -24.25
N SER A 304 3.07 -8.98 -24.61
CA SER A 304 3.19 -7.52 -24.58
C SER A 304 2.19 -6.87 -25.54
N LEU A 305 1.67 -5.71 -25.17
CA LEU A 305 0.82 -4.92 -26.05
C LEU A 305 1.66 -4.26 -27.15
N GLU A 306 1.06 -4.04 -28.31
CA GLU A 306 1.67 -3.27 -29.40
C GLU A 306 2.06 -1.88 -28.93
N PRO A 307 3.33 -1.43 -29.09
CA PRO A 307 3.76 -0.11 -28.63
C PRO A 307 2.83 1.02 -29.10
N PRO A 308 2.58 2.05 -28.27
CA PRO A 308 1.77 3.19 -28.68
C PRO A 308 2.36 3.87 -29.92
N SER A 309 1.49 4.47 -30.74
CA SER A 309 1.94 5.28 -31.88
C SER A 309 2.87 6.39 -31.40
N LYS A 310 4.00 6.56 -32.10
CA LYS A 310 4.93 7.66 -31.81
C LYS A 310 4.28 8.98 -32.21
N GLU A 311 3.54 9.61 -31.30
CA GLU A 311 3.13 10.99 -31.48
C GLU A 311 4.38 11.88 -31.51
N HIS A 312 4.42 12.84 -32.45
CA HIS A 312 5.56 13.75 -32.62
C HIS A 312 5.54 14.87 -31.57
N VAL A 313 5.62 14.52 -30.29
CA VAL A 313 5.82 15.48 -29.21
C VAL A 313 7.31 15.80 -29.11
N SER A 314 7.69 17.07 -29.26
CA SER A 314 9.07 17.51 -29.02
C SER A 314 9.31 17.77 -27.54
N TRP A 315 10.58 17.73 -27.12
CA TRP A 315 10.95 18.06 -25.74
C TRP A 315 10.53 19.49 -25.37
N GLU A 316 10.66 20.45 -26.29
CA GLU A 316 10.27 21.84 -26.08
C GLU A 316 8.77 21.96 -25.83
N SER A 317 7.95 21.29 -26.65
CA SER A 317 6.49 21.25 -26.47
C SER A 317 6.11 20.64 -25.12
N TYR A 318 6.79 19.56 -24.73
CA TYR A 318 6.61 18.93 -23.42
C TYR A 318 6.99 19.90 -22.28
N ILE A 319 8.20 20.45 -22.30
CA ILE A 319 8.75 21.28 -21.22
C ILE A 319 8.20 22.71 -21.19
N GLN A 320 7.39 23.13 -22.17
CA GLN A 320 6.65 24.40 -22.13
C GLN A 320 5.19 24.29 -21.68
N ALA A 321 4.56 23.10 -21.69
CA ALA A 321 3.19 22.89 -21.22
C ALA A 321 2.94 23.28 -19.73
N ASP A 322 1.70 23.51 -19.32
CA ASP A 322 1.43 23.83 -17.91
C ASP A 322 1.78 22.66 -16.97
N PRO A 323 2.25 22.92 -15.74
CA PRO A 323 2.48 21.87 -14.74
C PRO A 323 1.27 20.94 -14.60
N GLY A 324 1.52 19.63 -14.64
CA GLY A 324 0.46 18.60 -14.62
C GLY A 324 -0.29 18.37 -15.94
N HIS A 325 -0.16 19.26 -16.93
CA HIS A 325 -0.89 19.20 -18.21
C HIS A 325 0.07 18.92 -19.38
N SER A 326 0.97 17.95 -19.21
CA SER A 326 1.89 17.55 -20.29
C SER A 326 1.14 16.93 -21.48
N PRO A 327 1.65 17.08 -22.71
CA PRO A 327 1.18 16.27 -23.84
C PRO A 327 1.31 14.76 -23.55
N SER A 328 0.46 13.96 -24.19
CA SER A 328 0.50 12.50 -24.04
C SER A 328 1.77 11.94 -24.66
N LEU A 329 2.59 11.25 -23.87
CA LEU A 329 3.82 10.59 -24.37
C LEU A 329 3.63 9.10 -24.67
N GLY A 330 2.46 8.54 -24.35
CA GLY A 330 2.14 7.13 -24.50
C GLY A 330 0.72 6.92 -25.04
N ARG A 331 0.05 5.85 -24.60
CA ARG A 331 -1.34 5.59 -24.99
C ARG A 331 -2.26 6.72 -24.53
N THR A 332 -3.30 6.98 -25.32
CA THR A 332 -4.41 7.84 -24.90
C THR A 332 -5.04 7.31 -23.63
N LEU A 333 -5.01 8.12 -22.58
CA LEU A 333 -5.44 7.71 -21.24
C LEU A 333 -6.96 7.56 -21.16
N ILE A 334 -7.42 6.41 -20.63
CA ILE A 334 -8.81 6.20 -20.27
C ILE A 334 -8.88 6.25 -18.74
N CYS A 335 -8.89 7.47 -18.20
CA CYS A 335 -8.88 7.72 -16.77
C CYS A 335 -10.29 8.03 -16.24
N LYS A 336 -10.65 7.41 -15.12
CA LYS A 336 -11.80 7.79 -14.29
C LYS A 336 -11.30 8.24 -12.93
N GLU A 337 -11.60 9.48 -12.59
CA GLU A 337 -11.30 10.05 -11.28
C GLU A 337 -12.57 10.10 -10.41
N SER A 338 -12.38 9.87 -9.12
CA SER A 338 -13.41 10.02 -8.12
C SER A 338 -12.80 10.65 -6.88
N SER A 339 -13.40 11.74 -6.41
CA SER A 339 -13.10 12.32 -5.12
C SER A 339 -14.32 12.17 -4.24
N LYS A 340 -14.14 11.58 -3.06
CA LYS A 340 -15.21 11.44 -2.07
C LYS A 340 -14.74 11.97 -0.73
N SER A 341 -15.53 12.87 -0.14
CA SER A 341 -15.32 13.34 1.23
C SER A 341 -15.79 12.29 2.22
N PHE A 342 -14.97 12.01 3.22
CA PHE A 342 -15.29 11.09 4.30
C PHE A 342 -15.38 11.87 5.60
N LYS A 343 -16.50 11.68 6.32
CA LYS A 343 -16.61 12.10 7.72
C LYS A 343 -15.99 11.00 8.57
N ALA A 344 -14.73 11.15 8.90
CA ALA A 344 -14.04 10.26 9.82
C ALA A 344 -14.26 10.74 11.26
N THR A 345 -14.19 9.82 12.21
CA THR A 345 -14.17 10.14 13.63
C THR A 345 -12.97 9.47 14.28
N VAL A 346 -12.37 10.16 15.25
CA VAL A 346 -11.31 9.60 16.07
C VAL A 346 -11.60 9.88 17.54
N ALA A 347 -11.44 8.87 18.39
CA ALA A 347 -11.51 9.03 19.83
C ALA A 347 -10.08 8.94 20.39
N MET A 348 -9.66 9.99 21.08
CA MET A 348 -8.31 10.12 21.64
C MET A 348 -8.35 9.99 23.16
N SER A 349 -7.41 9.25 23.73
CA SER A 349 -7.27 9.12 25.18
C SER A 349 -5.84 9.43 25.62
N GLU A 350 -5.68 10.28 26.63
CA GLU A 350 -4.37 10.55 27.25
C GLU A 350 -3.98 9.47 28.28
N GLU A 351 -4.92 8.62 28.67
CA GLU A 351 -4.73 7.56 29.67
C GLU A 351 -4.18 6.26 29.06
N PHE A 352 -4.16 6.15 27.73
CA PHE A 352 -3.71 4.93 27.07
C PHE A 352 -2.18 4.76 27.25
N PRO A 353 -1.68 3.55 27.60
CA PRO A 353 -0.29 3.42 28.02
C PRO A 353 0.75 3.49 26.89
N LEU A 354 0.34 3.33 25.63
CA LEU A 354 1.21 3.48 24.48
C LEU A 354 1.13 4.89 23.88
N THR A 355 2.24 5.34 23.29
CA THR A 355 2.26 6.54 22.46
C THR A 355 1.92 6.19 21.00
N VAL A 356 1.59 7.22 20.22
CA VAL A 356 1.39 7.09 18.76
C VAL A 356 2.65 6.56 18.07
N GLU A 357 3.83 7.00 18.49
CA GLU A 357 5.11 6.53 17.93
C GLU A 357 5.33 5.04 18.20
N MET A 358 4.99 4.56 19.40
CA MET A 358 5.06 3.13 19.72
C MET A 358 4.13 2.31 18.84
N LEU A 359 2.89 2.78 18.62
CA LEU A 359 1.96 2.13 17.70
C LEU A 359 2.49 2.10 16.27
N LEU A 360 3.11 3.17 15.78
CA LEU A 360 3.67 3.20 14.42
C LEU A 360 4.78 2.17 14.22
N ASN A 361 5.62 1.92 15.22
CA ASN A 361 6.64 0.87 15.17
C ASN A 361 6.02 -0.53 15.15
N VAL A 362 4.96 -0.78 15.95
CA VAL A 362 4.22 -2.06 15.91
C VAL A 362 3.56 -2.26 14.56
N LEU A 363 2.86 -1.24 14.06
CA LEU A 363 2.21 -1.25 12.75
C LEU A 363 3.20 -1.43 11.61
N GLU A 364 4.44 -0.96 11.72
CA GLU A 364 5.46 -1.15 10.69
C GLU A 364 5.80 -2.63 10.47
N VAL A 365 5.81 -3.43 11.54
CA VAL A 365 6.04 -4.88 11.47
C VAL A 365 4.86 -5.63 10.85
N ILE A 366 3.62 -5.23 11.21
CA ILE A 366 2.39 -5.92 10.78
C ILE A 366 1.73 -5.28 9.55
N ALA A 367 2.33 -4.24 8.96
CA ALA A 367 1.87 -3.56 7.76
C ALA A 367 1.98 -4.34 6.43
N PRO A 368 2.60 -5.54 6.31
CA PRO A 368 2.43 -6.33 5.09
C PRO A 368 0.95 -6.53 4.70
N PHE A 369 0.05 -6.55 5.68
CA PHE A 369 -1.39 -6.53 5.45
C PHE A 369 -1.90 -5.13 5.08
N LYS A 370 -2.59 -5.02 3.93
CA LYS A 370 -2.98 -3.72 3.34
C LYS A 370 -3.84 -2.85 4.25
N HIS A 371 -4.74 -3.44 5.04
CA HIS A 371 -5.60 -2.69 5.95
C HIS A 371 -4.79 -2.09 7.13
N PHE A 372 -3.79 -2.79 7.66
CA PHE A 372 -2.85 -2.22 8.64
C PHE A 372 -1.98 -1.12 8.04
N ALA A 373 -1.57 -1.22 6.77
CA ALA A 373 -0.90 -0.13 6.08
C ALA A 373 -1.78 1.14 6.01
N LYS A 374 -3.09 1.00 5.76
CA LYS A 374 -4.04 2.13 5.80
C LYS A 374 -4.18 2.75 7.19
N LEU A 375 -4.26 1.92 8.23
CA LEU A 375 -4.25 2.41 9.61
C LEU A 375 -2.96 3.16 9.92
N ARG A 376 -1.80 2.64 9.50
CA ARG A 376 -0.51 3.30 9.66
C ARG A 376 -0.46 4.65 8.95
N GLU A 377 -0.87 4.72 7.68
CA GLU A 377 -0.97 5.98 6.91
C GLU A 377 -1.83 7.02 7.65
N PHE A 378 -2.94 6.58 8.25
CA PHE A 378 -3.82 7.46 9.03
C PHE A 378 -3.16 7.92 10.34
N VAL A 379 -2.54 7.03 11.11
CA VAL A 379 -1.92 7.34 12.40
C VAL A 379 -0.67 8.21 12.24
N GLN A 380 -0.01 8.17 11.08
CA GLN A 380 1.10 9.07 10.73
C GLN A 380 0.66 10.52 10.54
N MET A 381 -0.64 10.78 10.38
CA MET A 381 -1.15 12.16 10.34
C MET A 381 -0.99 12.82 11.72
N LYS A 382 -0.99 14.15 11.73
CA LYS A 382 -0.97 14.92 12.98
C LYS A 382 -2.33 14.81 13.69
N LEU A 383 -2.49 13.74 14.47
CA LEU A 383 -3.68 13.50 15.30
C LEU A 383 -3.76 14.51 16.46
N PRO A 384 -4.95 14.70 17.08
CA PRO A 384 -5.06 15.45 18.32
C PRO A 384 -4.23 14.81 19.46
N PRO A 385 -4.05 15.50 20.60
CA PRO A 385 -3.31 14.94 21.74
C PRO A 385 -3.88 13.61 22.24
N GLY A 386 -2.99 12.72 22.71
CA GLY A 386 -3.33 11.39 23.23
C GLY A 386 -3.13 10.26 22.22
N PHE A 387 -3.63 9.08 22.57
CA PHE A 387 -3.60 7.87 21.77
C PHE A 387 -4.96 7.60 21.10
N PRO A 388 -5.01 7.18 19.83
CA PRO A 388 -6.26 6.93 19.14
C PRO A 388 -6.87 5.58 19.54
N VAL A 389 -7.74 5.56 20.55
CA VAL A 389 -8.40 4.33 21.04
C VAL A 389 -9.55 3.86 20.14
N LYS A 390 -10.07 4.73 19.26
CA LYS A 390 -11.05 4.39 18.24
C LYS A 390 -10.88 5.24 16.99
N ILE A 391 -10.91 4.61 15.83
CA ILE A 391 -10.67 5.27 14.53
C ILE A 391 -11.75 4.80 13.55
N ASP A 392 -12.29 5.72 12.76
CA ASP A 392 -13.15 5.42 11.62
C ASP A 392 -12.50 5.97 10.35
N ILE A 393 -12.02 5.08 9.47
CA ILE A 393 -11.27 5.45 8.27
C ILE A 393 -11.86 4.83 7.00
N PRO A 394 -11.80 5.55 5.86
CA PRO A 394 -12.06 4.92 4.58
C PRO A 394 -10.96 3.90 4.24
N ILE A 395 -11.36 2.68 3.89
CA ILE A 395 -10.45 1.67 3.35
C ILE A 395 -10.56 1.63 1.83
N LEU A 396 -11.80 1.64 1.30
CA LEU A 396 -12.12 1.66 -0.12
C LEU A 396 -13.22 2.71 -0.40
N PRO A 397 -13.46 3.14 -1.66
CA PRO A 397 -14.44 4.18 -1.98
C PRO A 397 -15.88 3.92 -1.50
N THR A 398 -16.21 2.68 -1.14
CA THR A 398 -17.51 2.27 -0.61
C THR A 398 -17.43 1.66 0.79
N VAL A 399 -16.24 1.39 1.31
CA VAL A 399 -16.04 0.67 2.58
C VAL A 399 -15.18 1.50 3.54
N SER A 400 -15.69 1.73 4.74
CA SER A 400 -14.92 2.22 5.88
C SER A 400 -14.63 1.10 6.87
N ALA A 401 -13.60 1.28 7.68
CA ALA A 401 -13.31 0.41 8.82
C ALA A 401 -13.35 1.22 10.10
N LYS A 402 -14.10 0.70 11.07
CA LYS A 402 -14.09 1.15 12.45
C LYS A 402 -13.14 0.26 13.24
N ILE A 403 -12.06 0.86 13.70
CA ILE A 403 -10.97 0.20 14.41
C ILE A 403 -11.08 0.62 15.88
N THR A 404 -11.15 -0.34 16.79
CA THR A 404 -11.28 -0.08 18.23
C THR A 404 -10.23 -0.86 19.01
N PHE A 405 -9.46 -0.16 19.82
CA PHE A 405 -8.51 -0.75 20.77
C PHE A 405 -9.32 -1.22 21.99
N GLN A 406 -9.62 -2.51 22.06
CA GLN A 406 -10.59 -3.05 23.04
C GLN A 406 -9.94 -3.36 24.39
N GLU A 407 -8.80 -4.00 24.34
CA GLU A 407 -8.06 -4.48 25.50
C GLU A 407 -6.58 -4.12 25.33
N PHE A 408 -5.95 -3.66 26.41
CA PHE A 408 -4.52 -3.47 26.49
C PHE A 408 -4.04 -3.79 27.90
N ALA A 409 -2.95 -4.54 28.00
CA ALA A 409 -2.25 -4.74 29.26
C ALA A 409 -0.76 -4.97 29.00
N PHE A 410 0.09 -4.33 29.81
CA PHE A 410 1.47 -4.81 29.95
C PHE A 410 1.46 -6.18 30.63
N ARG A 411 2.28 -7.10 30.13
CA ARG A 411 2.32 -8.51 30.54
C ARG A 411 3.77 -8.97 30.59
N GLU A 412 4.21 -9.42 31.76
CA GLU A 412 5.55 -10.01 31.96
C GLU A 412 5.52 -11.53 31.78
N ASP A 413 4.33 -12.13 31.78
CA ASP A 413 4.06 -13.56 31.76
C ASP A 413 3.84 -14.13 30.35
N ILE A 414 4.20 -13.40 29.29
CA ILE A 414 4.03 -13.88 27.91
C ILE A 414 5.04 -15.02 27.65
N PRO A 415 4.60 -16.25 27.34
CA PRO A 415 5.50 -17.37 27.08
C PRO A 415 6.32 -17.16 25.81
N ASP A 416 7.59 -17.56 25.82
CA ASP A 416 8.44 -17.48 24.62
C ASP A 416 7.90 -18.35 23.48
N SER A 417 7.24 -19.47 23.82
CA SER A 417 6.60 -20.36 22.85
C SER A 417 5.49 -19.71 22.02
N HIS A 418 4.95 -18.55 22.43
CA HIS A 418 4.02 -17.79 21.59
C HIS A 418 4.67 -17.31 20.30
N PHE A 419 5.99 -17.08 20.30
CA PHE A 419 6.73 -16.50 19.18
C PHE A 419 7.49 -17.55 18.36
N GLU A 420 7.21 -18.82 18.59
CA GLU A 420 7.80 -19.96 17.90
C GLU A 420 6.73 -20.71 17.10
N VAL A 421 7.18 -21.41 16.05
CA VAL A 421 6.30 -22.32 15.31
C VAL A 421 5.98 -23.52 16.22
N PRO A 422 4.69 -23.82 16.49
CA PRO A 422 4.34 -24.91 17.38
C PRO A 422 4.81 -26.27 16.87
N ALA A 423 5.14 -27.17 17.80
CA ALA A 423 5.51 -28.53 17.47
C ALA A 423 4.40 -29.24 16.66
N GLY A 424 4.77 -29.90 15.57
CA GLY A 424 3.84 -30.61 14.69
C GLY A 424 3.40 -29.84 13.45
N TYR A 425 3.68 -28.54 13.37
CA TYR A 425 3.45 -27.77 12.15
C TYR A 425 4.44 -28.18 11.06
N ARG A 426 3.98 -28.20 9.79
CA ARG A 426 4.81 -28.52 8.62
C ARG A 426 5.03 -27.29 7.76
N GLU A 427 6.22 -27.16 7.18
CA GLU A 427 6.46 -26.06 6.24
C GLU A 427 5.68 -26.33 4.95
N ASP A 428 4.85 -25.38 4.54
CA ASP A 428 4.23 -25.32 3.22
C ASP A 428 4.59 -23.98 2.57
N PRO A 429 5.63 -23.95 1.72
CA PRO A 429 6.10 -22.73 1.09
C PRO A 429 5.11 -22.03 0.17
N ASN A 430 4.04 -22.71 -0.26
CA ASN A 430 3.10 -22.21 -1.25
C ASN A 430 1.74 -21.86 -0.61
N ARG A 431 1.61 -21.91 0.72
CA ARG A 431 0.34 -21.71 1.40
C ARG A 431 -0.19 -20.28 1.25
N PHE A 432 0.70 -19.30 1.31
CA PHE A 432 0.44 -17.88 1.21
C PHE A 432 1.26 -17.30 0.04
N PRO A 433 0.84 -17.50 -1.20
CA PRO A 433 1.60 -17.07 -2.38
C PRO A 433 1.75 -15.54 -2.48
N GLU A 434 0.92 -14.77 -1.77
CA GLU A 434 0.99 -13.31 -1.72
C GLU A 434 1.98 -12.74 -0.68
N LEU A 435 2.66 -13.60 0.12
CA LEU A 435 3.48 -13.19 1.29
C LEU A 435 4.98 -13.46 1.18
#